data_AF-A0A520CM26-F1
#
_entry.id   AF-A0A520CM26-F1
#
_cell.length_a   1.000
_cell.length_b   1.000
_cell.length_c   1.000
_cell.angle_alpha   90.00
_cell.angle_beta   90.00
_cell.angle_gamma   90.00
#
_symmetry.space_group_name_H-M   'P 1'
#
loop_
_entity.id
_entity.type
_entity.pdbx_description
1 polymer ?
#
loop_
_entity_poly.entity_id
_entity_poly.type
_entity_poly.pdbx_seq_one_letter_code
_entity_poly.pdbx_strand_id
1 'polypeptide(L)' 'MISNIIFKYFPNLSDHQKDQFNKLFDLYSHWNSQINVISRKDIDLLYERHILHSLGIAKVCVFQPGQQILDVGTGSGCI' A
#
# COMPACT_ATOMS: atom_id res chain seq x y z
N MET A 1 4.60 -10.82 11.08
CA MET A 1 4.50 -10.32 9.68
C MET A 1 3.21 -9.53 9.55
N ILE A 2 3.32 -8.21 9.36
CA ILE A 2 2.18 -7.27 9.43
C ILE A 2 1.40 -7.26 8.09
N SER A 3 2.02 -7.67 6.99
CA SER A 3 1.43 -7.81 5.65
C SER A 3 0.37 -8.90 5.50
N ASN A 4 0.17 -9.75 6.52
CA ASN A 4 -0.78 -10.88 6.49
C ASN A 4 -2.23 -10.45 6.16
N ILE A 5 -2.63 -9.24 6.52
CA ILE A 5 -3.98 -8.75 6.24
C ILE A 5 -4.22 -8.57 4.73
N ILE A 6 -3.21 -8.13 3.98
CA ILE A 6 -3.33 -7.95 2.52
C ILE A 6 -3.52 -9.30 1.84
N PHE A 7 -2.72 -10.31 2.21
CA PHE A 7 -2.78 -11.63 1.59
C PHE A 7 -4.11 -12.35 1.84
N LYS A 8 -4.78 -12.05 2.96
CA LYS A 8 -6.13 -12.54 3.24
C LYS A 8 -7.16 -12.04 2.22
N TYR A 9 -7.08 -10.76 1.81
CA TYR A 9 -8.04 -10.16 0.88
C TYR A 9 -7.61 -10.28 -0.60
N PHE A 10 -6.31 -10.42 -0.85
CA PHE A 10 -5.71 -10.55 -2.18
C PHE A 10 -4.85 -11.83 -2.25
N PRO A 11 -5.47 -13.04 -2.30
CA PRO A 11 -4.73 -14.30 -2.28
C PRO A 11 -3.95 -14.57 -3.58
N ASN A 12 -4.36 -13.94 -4.69
CA ASN A 12 -3.79 -14.16 -6.02
C ASN A 12 -2.57 -13.27 -6.34
N LEU A 13 -1.93 -12.68 -5.32
CA LEU A 13 -0.72 -11.88 -5.51
C LEU A 13 0.46 -12.77 -5.91
N SER A 14 1.25 -12.31 -6.87
CA SER A 14 2.50 -12.98 -7.24
C SER A 14 3.53 -12.88 -6.12
N ASP A 15 4.52 -13.78 -6.10
CA ASP A 15 5.54 -13.76 -5.05
C ASP A 15 6.39 -12.48 -5.08
N HIS A 16 6.57 -11.90 -6.27
CA HIS A 16 7.17 -10.57 -6.42
C HIS A 16 6.32 -9.47 -5.74
N GLN A 17 5.00 -9.47 -5.93
CA GLN A 17 4.12 -8.50 -5.29
C GLN A 17 4.11 -8.67 -3.76
N LYS A 18 4.12 -9.90 -3.26
CA LYS A 18 4.22 -10.18 -1.82
C LYS A 18 5.51 -9.62 -1.23
N ASP A 19 6.64 -9.83 -1.91
CA ASP A 19 7.93 -9.28 -1.50
C ASP A 19 7.93 -7.74 -1.49
N GLN A 20 7.32 -7.10 -2.51
CA GLN A 20 7.13 -5.65 -2.53
C GLN A 20 6.30 -5.17 -1.32
N PHE A 21 5.17 -5.81 -1.00
CA PHE A 21 4.35 -5.45 0.17
C PHE A 21 5.10 -5.63 1.50
N ASN A 22 5.96 -6.64 1.62
CA ASN A 22 6.77 -6.85 2.82
C ASN A 22 7.79 -5.73 3.05
N LYS A 23 8.32 -5.13 1.99
CA LYS A 23 9.31 -4.04 2.06
C LYS A 23 8.70 -2.67 2.41
N LEU A 24 7.38 -2.51 2.22
CA LEU A 24 6.73 -1.20 2.40
C LEU A 24 6.84 -0.67 3.82
N PHE A 25 6.73 -1.51 4.85
CA PHE A 25 6.81 -1.04 6.24
C PHE A 25 8.16 -0.41 6.56
N ASP A 26 9.25 -1.09 6.19
CA ASP A 26 10.60 -0.59 6.43
C ASP A 26 10.88 0.67 5.61
N LEU A 27 10.40 0.72 4.37
CA LEU A 27 10.54 1.88 3.50
C LEU A 27 9.80 3.10 4.06
N TYR A 28 8.53 2.94 4.46
CA TYR A 28 7.76 4.03 5.08
C TYR A 28 8.35 4.43 6.42
N SER A 29 8.82 3.50 7.24
CA SER A 29 9.47 3.81 8.52
C SER A 29 10.77 4.60 8.31
N HIS A 30 11.58 4.21 7.33
CA HIS A 30 12.80 4.91 6.95
C HIS A 30 12.52 6.34 6.49
N TRP A 31 11.56 6.54 5.59
CA TRP A 31 11.19 7.87 5.13
C TRP A 31 10.52 8.71 6.21
N ASN A 32 9.67 8.11 7.04
CA ASN A 32 9.00 8.81 8.14
C ASN A 32 9.97 9.33 9.21
N SER A 33 11.17 8.75 9.28
CA SER A 33 12.26 9.23 10.14
C SER A 33 12.95 10.50 9.60
N GLN A 34 12.85 10.76 8.29
CA GLN A 34 13.47 11.90 7.61
C GLN A 34 12.47 13.02 7.34
N ILE A 35 11.30 12.67 6.80
CA ILE A 35 10.21 13.57 6.44
C ILE A 35 8.90 12.98 6.95
N ASN A 36 7.98 13.80 7.46
CA ASN A 36 6.72 13.32 8.01
C ASN A 36 5.76 12.91 6.88
N VAL A 37 5.83 11.64 6.44
CA VAL A 37 5.01 11.07 5.36
C VAL A 37 3.69 10.53 5.90
N ILE A 38 3.72 9.98 7.11
CA ILE A 38 2.57 9.39 7.79
C ILE A 38 2.60 9.75 9.28
N SER A 39 1.44 10.03 9.85
CA SER A 39 1.30 10.23 11.29
C SER A 39 1.95 9.08 12.06
N ARG A 40 2.78 9.40 13.07
CA ARG A 40 3.45 8.39 13.92
C ARG A 40 2.48 7.44 14.61
N LYS A 41 1.22 7.85 14.80
CA LYS A 41 0.16 6.99 15.37
C LYS A 41 -0.37 5.95 14.37
N ASP A 42 -0.18 6.20 13.08
CA ASP A 42 -0.74 5.40 12.00
C ASP A 42 0.29 4.48 11.32
N ILE A 43 1.59 4.63 11.62
CA ILE A 43 2.64 3.77 11.06
C ILE A 43 2.42 2.28 11.42
N ASP A 44 2.00 2.00 12.65
CA ASP A 44 1.69 0.65 13.11
C ASP A 44 0.45 0.06 12.41
N LEU A 45 -0.42 0.93 11.88
CA LEU A 45 -1.64 0.58 11.15
C LEU A 45 -1.51 0.79 9.64
N LEU A 46 -0.29 1.00 9.12
CA LEU A 46 0.00 1.32 7.72
C LEU A 46 -0.70 0.36 6.75
N TYR A 47 -0.57 -0.95 7.00
CA TYR A 47 -1.11 -1.98 6.11
C TYR A 47 -2.64 -1.99 6.06
N GLU A 48 -3.31 -1.76 7.18
CA GLU A 48 -4.77 -1.78 7.24
C GLU A 48 -5.36 -0.45 6.76
N ARG A 49 -4.89 0.67 7.29
CA ARG A 49 -5.54 1.97 7.08
C ARG A 49 -5.13 2.67 5.80
N HIS A 50 -3.92 2.42 5.30
CA HIS A 50 -3.41 3.08 4.09
C HIS A 50 -3.37 2.11 2.92
N ILE A 51 -2.66 0.99 3.06
CA ILE A 51 -2.44 0.10 1.90
C ILE A 51 -3.72 -0.67 1.55
N LEU A 52 -4.35 -1.35 2.50
CA LEU A 52 -5.55 -2.17 2.23
C LEU A 52 -6.74 -1.32 1.75
N HIS A 53 -6.95 -0.14 2.35
CA HIS A 53 -8.01 0.78 1.91
C HIS A 53 -7.76 1.30 0.49
N SER A 54 -6.53 1.67 0.13
CA SER A 54 -6.18 2.06 -1.24
C SER A 54 -6.41 0.91 -2.22
N LEU A 55 -6.02 -0.32 -1.86
CA LEU A 55 -6.27 -1.51 -2.67
C LEU A 55 -7.76 -1.85 -2.84
N GLY A 56 -8.65 -1.26 -2.04
CA GLY A 56 -10.10 -1.42 -2.19
C GLY A 56 -10.60 -1.05 -3.58
N ILE A 57 -9.96 -0.09 -4.26
CA ILE A 57 -10.34 0.29 -5.64
C ILE A 57 -10.14 -0.85 -6.63
N ALA A 58 -9.12 -1.69 -6.44
CA ALA A 58 -8.82 -2.82 -7.31
C ALA A 58 -9.85 -3.96 -7.20
N LYS A 59 -10.71 -3.96 -6.17
CA LYS A 59 -11.84 -4.89 -6.05
C LYS A 59 -13.05 -4.46 -6.85
N VAL A 60 -13.21 -3.16 -7.11
CA VAL A 60 -14.37 -2.59 -7.80
C VAL A 60 -14.04 -2.14 -9.22
N CYS A 61 -12.77 -1.90 -9.54
CA CYS A 61 -12.29 -1.50 -10.84
C CYS A 61 -11.15 -2.42 -11.29
N VAL A 62 -11.31 -3.04 -12.47
CA VAL A 62 -10.26 -3.85 -13.09
C VAL A 62 -9.47 -2.95 -14.04
N PHE A 63 -8.22 -2.67 -13.68
CA PHE A 63 -7.32 -1.90 -14.52
C PHE A 63 -6.84 -2.74 -15.70
N GLN A 64 -7.05 -2.22 -16.92
CA GLN A 64 -6.59 -2.87 -18.14
C GLN A 64 -5.13 -2.49 -18.43
N PRO A 65 -4.34 -3.38 -19.04
CA PRO A 65 -2.99 -3.04 -19.50
C PRO A 65 -3.01 -1.79 -20.40
N GLY A 66 -2.17 -0.81 -20.09
CA GLY A 66 -2.07 0.45 -20.85
C GLY A 66 -3.10 1.52 -20.47
N GLN A 67 -3.99 1.25 -19.53
CA GLN A 67 -4.94 2.24 -19.02
C GLN A 67 -4.19 3.32 -18.21
N GLN A 68 -4.52 4.58 -18.46
CA GLN A 68 -3.97 5.71 -17.72
C GLN A 68 -4.81 5.98 -16.47
N ILE A 69 -4.14 6.15 -15.34
CA ILE A 69 -4.76 6.44 -14.05
C ILE A 69 -4.22 7.80 -13.59
N LEU A 70 -5.12 8.70 -13.20
CA LEU A 70 -4.76 9.96 -12.58
C LEU A 70 -5.00 9.85 -11.08
N ASP A 71 -3.92 9.99 -10.32
CA ASP A 71 -3.96 10.09 -8.86
C ASP A 71 -3.91 11.56 -8.45
N VAL A 72 -4.96 12.06 -7.78
CA VAL A 72 -5.03 13.48 -7.36
C VAL A 72 -5.04 13.55 -5.83
N GLY A 73 -3.94 14.05 -5.25
CA GLY A 73 -3.84 14.33 -3.81
C GLY A 73 -2.78 13.53 -3.03
N THR A 74 -1.86 12.83 -3.68
CA THR A 74 -0.91 11.94 -3.00
C THR A 74 0.37 12.64 -2.53
N GLY A 75 0.30 13.24 -1.35
CA GLY A 75 1.51 13.59 -0.61
C GLY A 75 2.40 12.36 -0.31
N SER A 76 1.82 11.16 -0.16
CA SER A 76 2.50 9.95 0.29
C SER A 76 2.49 8.77 -0.70
N GLY A 77 1.98 8.96 -1.93
CA GLY A 77 1.99 7.98 -3.01
C GLY A 77 1.25 6.66 -2.72
N CYS A 78 -0.04 6.58 -3.06
CA CYS A 78 -0.80 5.33 -3.01
C CYS A 78 -1.71 5.18 -4.24
N ILE A 79 -1.19 4.50 -5.27
CA ILE A 79 -1.95 3.70 -6.24
C ILE A 79 -1.22 2.37 -6.45
#